data_AF-A0AAU5ZAP9-F1
#
_entry.id   AF-A0AAU5ZAP9-F1
#
_cell.length_a   1.000
_cell.length_b   1.000
_cell.length_c   1.000
_cell.angle_alpha   90.00
_cell.angle_beta   90.00
_cell.angle_gamma   90.00
#
_symmetry.space_group_name_H-M   'P 1'
#
loop_
_entity.id
_entity.type
_entity.pdbx_description
1 polymer ?
#
loop_
_entity_poly.entity_id
_entity_poly.type
_entity_poly.pdbx_seq_one_letter_code
_entity_poly.pdbx_strand_id
1 'polypeptide(L)'
;MRPLLLLDFDGPLNPHRAKTPYVANWVGDRPFVWVDDDVDDFDVTYFAEDHQLVLRVDASTGLTPDDFAAIRAWHTENRLSCRIRGSFPPAFGHRSSS
;
A
#
# COMPACT_ATOMS: atom_id res chain seq x y z
N MET A 1 -8.59 -12.49 -3.74
CA MET A 1 -8.96 -11.16 -3.21
C MET A 1 -8.57 -10.11 -4.23
N ARG A 2 -9.41 -9.08 -4.40
CA ARG A 2 -9.06 -7.91 -5.22
C ARG A 2 -8.10 -7.04 -4.39
N PRO A 3 -6.97 -6.57 -4.93
CA PRO A 3 -6.12 -5.63 -4.21
C PRO A 3 -6.97 -4.41 -3.85
N LEU A 4 -6.91 -4.04 -2.58
CA LEU A 4 -7.58 -2.86 -2.07
C LEU A 4 -6.70 -1.68 -2.48
N LEU A 5 -7.05 -1.03 -3.59
CA LEU A 5 -6.46 0.25 -3.96
C LEU A 5 -7.04 1.29 -3.00
N LEU A 6 -6.24 1.73 -2.03
CA LEU A 6 -6.56 2.90 -1.24
C LEU A 6 -6.02 4.11 -2.01
N LEU A 7 -6.93 4.94 -2.51
CA LEU A 7 -6.62 6.25 -3.05
C LEU A 7 -6.75 7.26 -1.92
N ASP A 8 -5.70 8.02 -1.69
CA ASP A 8 -5.69 9.06 -0.68
C ASP A 8 -6.52 10.30 -1.10
N PHE A 9 -7.12 10.95 -0.11
CA PHE A 9 -7.75 12.26 -0.22
C PHE A 9 -7.28 13.12 0.95
N ASP A 10 -6.13 13.78 0.82
CA ASP A 10 -5.77 14.89 1.70
C ASP A 10 -5.64 16.19 0.90
N GLY A 11 -6.56 17.13 1.19
CA GLY A 11 -6.45 18.51 0.72
C GLY A 11 -5.38 19.27 1.51
N PRO A 12 -5.08 20.53 1.15
CA PRO A 12 -3.98 21.35 1.69
C PRO A 12 -4.02 21.68 3.20
N LEU A 13 -4.83 20.97 4.00
CA LEU A 13 -5.08 21.21 5.42
C LEU A 13 -4.83 19.98 6.32
N ASN A 14 -4.13 18.93 5.88
CA ASN A 14 -3.71 17.84 6.78
C ASN A 14 -2.22 17.96 7.17
N PRO A 15 -1.87 18.71 8.24
CA PRO A 15 -0.49 18.94 8.65
C PRO A 15 0.18 17.78 9.39
N HIS A 16 -0.47 16.62 9.50
CA HIS A 16 0.04 15.54 10.35
C HIS A 16 0.04 14.21 9.60
N ARG A 17 1.25 13.81 9.20
CA ARG A 17 1.75 12.51 8.69
C ARG A 17 1.40 11.31 9.60
N ALA A 18 0.21 11.33 10.20
CA ALA A 18 -0.25 10.46 11.27
C ALA A 18 -0.96 9.22 10.72
N LYS A 19 -1.39 9.20 9.45
CA LYS A 19 -2.18 8.09 8.88
C LYS A 19 -1.35 6.84 8.61
N THR A 20 -0.09 7.00 8.22
CA THR A 20 0.80 5.91 7.78
C THR A 20 0.86 4.75 8.80
N PRO A 21 1.11 4.97 10.10
CA PRO A 21 1.17 3.87 11.07
C PRO A 21 -0.17 3.15 11.25
N TYR A 22 -1.30 3.88 11.18
CA TYR A 22 -2.63 3.26 11.30
C TYR A 22 -2.99 2.44 10.07
N VAL A 23 -2.66 2.93 8.87
CA VAL A 23 -2.90 2.19 7.64
C VAL A 23 -2.00 0.96 7.58
N ALA A 24 -0.71 1.07 7.95
CA ALA A 24 0.18 -0.07 8.05
C ALA A 24 -0.37 -1.17 8.98
N ASN A 25 -0.81 -0.79 10.17
CA ASN A 25 -1.42 -1.73 11.11
C ASN A 25 -2.73 -2.34 10.58
N TRP A 26 -3.55 -1.56 9.87
CA TRP A 26 -4.78 -2.07 9.28
C TRP A 26 -4.49 -3.04 8.13
N VAL A 27 -3.57 -2.71 7.23
CA VAL A 27 -3.18 -3.53 6.06
C VAL A 27 -2.60 -4.87 6.52
N GLY A 28 -1.66 -4.87 7.47
CA GLY A 28 -0.93 -6.06 7.89
C GLY A 28 -0.18 -6.70 6.72
N ASP A 29 -0.19 -8.03 6.63
CA ASP A 29 0.55 -8.80 5.60
C ASP A 29 -0.13 -8.84 4.21
N ARG A 30 -1.13 -7.98 3.98
CA ARG A 30 -1.92 -8.02 2.74
C ARG A 30 -1.19 -7.25 1.63
N PRO A 31 -1.18 -7.76 0.39
CA PRO A 31 -0.67 -7.01 -0.75
C PRO A 31 -1.36 -5.65 -0.87
N PHE A 32 -0.57 -4.58 -0.89
CA PHE A 32 -1.07 -3.21 -0.78
C PHE A 32 -0.23 -2.21 -1.59
N VAL A 33 -0.88 -1.17 -2.12
CA VAL A 33 -0.20 -0.07 -2.79
C VAL A 33 -0.57 1.22 -2.08
N TRP A 34 0.44 1.93 -1.58
CA TRP A 34 0.37 3.29 -1.08
C TRP A 34 0.66 4.27 -2.22
N VAL A 35 -0.31 5.12 -2.54
CA VAL A 35 -0.18 6.18 -3.56
C VAL A 35 -0.51 7.51 -2.90
N ASP A 36 0.46 8.41 -2.83
CA ASP A 36 0.32 9.70 -2.15
C ASP A 36 1.30 10.72 -2.79
N ASP A 37 0.98 12.01 -2.80
CA ASP A 37 1.84 13.05 -3.39
C ASP A 37 2.91 13.60 -2.42
N ASP A 38 2.74 13.35 -1.12
CA ASP A 38 3.63 13.76 -0.04
C ASP A 38 4.37 12.58 0.62
N VAL A 39 4.59 11.50 -0.14
CA VAL A 39 5.43 10.36 0.27
C VAL A 39 6.82 10.83 0.67
N ASP A 40 7.27 10.40 1.85
CA ASP A 40 8.63 10.61 2.36
C ASP A 40 9.31 9.31 2.86
N ASP A 41 10.49 9.46 3.46
CA ASP A 41 11.25 8.33 4.04
C ASP A 41 10.50 7.62 5.18
N PHE A 42 9.58 8.30 5.87
CA PHE A 42 8.78 7.71 6.95
C PHE A 42 7.78 6.70 6.38
N ASP A 43 7.12 7.03 5.27
CA ASP A 43 6.22 6.11 4.57
C ASP A 43 6.97 4.89 4.04
N VAL A 44 8.13 5.11 3.41
CA VAL A 44 8.98 4.02 2.89
C VAL A 44 9.44 3.09 4.00
N THR A 45 9.74 3.63 5.20
CA THR A 45 10.15 2.81 6.35
C THR A 45 9.01 1.96 6.90
N TYR A 46 7.78 2.50 6.95
CA TYR A 46 6.61 1.76 7.44
C TYR A 46 6.11 0.70 6.46
N PHE A 47 6.32 0.90 5.16
CA PHE A 47 5.88 0.00 4.09
C PHE A 47 7.05 -0.69 3.37
N ALA A 48 7.98 -1.25 4.14
CA ALA A 48 9.25 -1.79 3.63
C ALA A 48 9.18 -3.23 3.08
N GLU A 49 8.01 -3.88 3.14
CA GLU A 49 7.87 -5.28 2.74
C GLU A 49 7.65 -5.45 1.22
N ASP A 50 8.16 -6.53 0.63
CA ASP A 50 8.05 -6.80 -0.82
C ASP A 50 6.60 -6.82 -1.37
N HIS A 51 5.64 -7.14 -0.48
CA HIS A 51 4.22 -7.18 -0.79
C HIS A 51 3.52 -5.82 -0.62
N GLN A 52 4.29 -4.75 -0.45
CA GLN A 52 3.82 -3.38 -0.36
C GLN A 52 4.56 -2.55 -1.41
N LEU A 53 3.84 -1.64 -2.06
CA LEU A 53 4.43 -0.71 -3.03
C LEU A 53 4.11 0.72 -2.58
N VAL A 54 5.13 1.57 -2.52
CA VAL A 54 4.98 3.00 -2.22
C VAL A 54 5.26 3.78 -3.50
N LEU A 55 4.28 4.56 -3.97
CA LEU A 55 4.39 5.42 -5.13
C LEU A 55 4.12 6.87 -4.74
N ARG A 56 5.10 7.73 -5.01
CA ARG A 56 4.92 9.18 -4.94
C ARG A 56 4.35 9.68 -6.25
N VAL A 57 3.23 10.40 -6.21
CA VAL A 57 2.64 11.04 -7.40
C VAL A 57 2.83 12.55 -7.37
N ASP A 58 2.78 13.20 -8.53
CA ASP A 58 2.75 14.66 -8.60
C ASP A 58 1.30 15.15 -8.47
N ALA A 59 1.00 15.94 -7.44
CA ALA A 59 -0.34 16.47 -7.17
C ALA A 59 -0.93 17.30 -8.33
N SER A 60 -0.08 17.93 -9.14
CA SER A 60 -0.50 18.81 -10.24
C SER A 60 -0.94 18.03 -11.48
N THR A 61 -0.46 16.80 -11.65
CA THR A 61 -0.80 15.93 -12.78
C THR A 61 -1.68 14.74 -12.38
N GLY A 62 -1.67 14.38 -11.09
CA GLY A 62 -2.32 13.18 -10.59
C GLY A 62 -1.69 11.90 -11.13
N LEU A 63 -2.46 10.81 -11.10
CA LEU A 63 -2.03 9.50 -11.60
C LEU A 63 -1.87 9.48 -13.12
N THR A 64 -0.68 9.09 -13.56
CA THR A 64 -0.30 8.98 -14.96
C THR A 64 -0.38 7.55 -15.48
N PRO A 65 -0.39 7.34 -16.81
CA PRO A 65 -0.29 6.00 -17.39
C PRO A 65 0.90 5.18 -16.90
N ASP A 66 2.02 5.84 -16.57
CA ASP A 66 3.24 5.20 -16.09
C ASP A 66 3.06 4.70 -14.64
N ASP A 67 2.39 5.47 -13.78
CA ASP A 67 2.03 5.01 -12.42
C ASP A 67 1.16 3.76 -12.48
N PHE A 68 0.15 3.76 -13.37
CA PHE A 68 -0.68 2.58 -13.58
C PHE A 68 0.12 1.39 -14.15
N ALA A 69 1.15 1.63 -14.96
CA ALA A 69 2.03 0.58 -15.46
C ALA A 69 2.88 -0.01 -14.33
N ALA A 70 3.43 0.82 -13.46
CA ALA A 70 4.17 0.40 -12.27
C ALA A 70 3.31 -0.47 -11.34
N ILE A 71 2.09 -0.04 -11.03
CA ILE A 71 1.14 -0.80 -10.21
C ILE A 71 0.84 -2.18 -10.83
N ARG A 72 0.64 -2.26 -12.15
CA ARG A 72 0.37 -3.53 -12.84
C ARG A 72 1.58 -4.47 -12.85
N ALA A 73 2.78 -3.93 -13.04
CA ALA A 73 4.02 -4.70 -13.00
C ALA A 73 4.22 -5.33 -11.62
N TRP A 74 4.19 -4.50 -10.57
CA TRP A 74 4.28 -4.94 -9.18
C TRP A 74 3.22 -5.99 -8.83
N HIS A 75 1.96 -5.78 -9.22
CA HIS A 75 0.89 -6.75 -8.93
C HIS A 75 1.12 -8.09 -9.62
N THR A 76 1.71 -8.08 -10.82
CA THR A 76 2.05 -9.31 -11.55
C THR A 76 3.15 -10.08 -10.83
N GLU A 77 4.19 -9.39 -10.38
CA GLU A 77 5.31 -9.97 -9.63
C GLU A 77 4.85 -10.53 -8.27
N ASN A 78 4.06 -9.78 -7.52
CA ASN A 78 3.53 -10.22 -6.23
C ASN A 78 2.58 -11.42 -6.35
N ARG A 79 1.80 -11.51 -7.44
CA ARG A 79 1.01 -12.72 -7.73
C ARG A 79 1.87 -13.94 -8.01
N LEU A 80 3.02 -13.77 -8.67
CA LEU A 80 3.94 -14.88 -8.95
C LEU A 80 4.65 -15.33 -7.68
N SER A 81 5.05 -14.40 -6.81
CA SER A 81 5.66 -14.69 -5.50
C SER A 81 4.70 -15.47 -4.59
N CYS A 82 3.42 -15.05 -4.48
CA CYS A 82 2.39 -15.82 -3.78
C CYS A 82 2.13 -17.19 -4.39
N ARG A 83 2.28 -17.35 -5.72
CA ARG A 83 2.07 -18.64 -6.40
C ARG A 83 3.18 -19.65 -6.11
N ILE A 84 4.41 -19.19 -5.91
CA ILE A 84 5.57 -20.04 -5.58
C ILE A 84 5.60 -20.38 -4.09
N ARG A 85 5.11 -19.49 -3.20
CA ARG A 85 5.13 -19.69 -1.73
C ARG A 85 3.89 -20.32 -1.10
N GLY A 86 2.85 -20.63 -1.89
CA GLY A 86 1.78 -21.56 -1.53
C GLY A 86 1.17 -21.43 -0.13
N SER A 87 0.45 -20.35 0.18
CA SER A 87 -0.69 -20.33 1.12
C SER A 87 -1.23 -18.91 1.24
N PHE A 88 -2.54 -18.74 1.03
CA PHE A 88 -3.23 -17.51 1.34
C PHE A 88 -3.69 -17.60 2.81
N PRO A 89 -3.31 -16.69 3.73
CA PRO A 89 -3.76 -16.77 5.12
C PRO A 89 -5.29 -16.62 5.22
N PRO A 90 -5.96 -17.34 6.15
CA PRO A 90 -7.41 -17.27 6.27
C PRO A 90 -7.85 -15.86 6.69
N ALA A 91 -9.02 -15.45 6.20
CA ALA A 91 -9.62 -14.17 6.53
C ALA A 91 -9.82 -14.00 8.05
N PHE A 92 -9.29 -12.90 8.58
CA PHE A 92 -9.51 -12.30 9.90
C PHE A 92 -10.22 -13.16 10.96
N GLY A 93 -9.46 -13.64 11.94
CA GLY A 93 -9.95 -13.94 13.29
C GLY A 93 -9.51 -12.82 14.24
N HIS A 94 -10.42 -12.31 15.06
CA HIS A 94 -10.09 -11.37 16.14
C HIS A 94 -9.01 -11.98 17.05
N ARG A 95 -7.87 -11.31 17.16
CA ARG A 95 -6.96 -11.54 18.29
C ARG A 95 -7.60 -10.90 19.52
N SER A 96 -8.20 -11.73 20.38
CA SER A 96 -8.50 -11.35 21.76
C SER A 96 -7.18 -11.11 22.49
N SER A 97 -7.02 -9.91 23.04
CA SER A 97 -5.97 -9.59 24.00
C SER A 97 -6.19 -10.39 25.29
N SER A 98 -5.12 -10.91 25.87
CA SER A 98 -5.03 -11.30 27.28
C SER A 98 -3.87 -10.56 27.91
#